data_AF-E0MQX2-F1
#
_entry.id   AF-E0MQX2-F1
#
_cell.length_a   1.000
_cell.length_b   1.000
_cell.length_c   1.000
_cell.angle_alpha   90.00
_cell.angle_beta   90.00
_cell.angle_gamma   90.00
#
_symmetry.space_group_name_H-M   'P 1'
#
loop_
_entity.id
_entity.type
_entity.pdbx_description
1 polymer ?
#
loop_
_entity_poly.entity_id
_entity_poly.type
_entity_poly.pdbx_seq_one_letter_code
_entity_poly.pdbx_strand_id
1 'polypeptide(L)'
;MTRSLRLFGAAIVFVVAFAVGLPQKVGNSFSFGVSAVEAQEKRKRKSLFSVLFGRRDARKKRVKKRVRAQPRKTQRTKKRRTTTRKKRTTRSASVTKRAAAVAAVEKSEDAKVVLVIGDFFSGGLADGLVKAYATVPGVTVVDRSNGLSGLVRDDVTDWAATLPGIVEEMKPDYIVTMLGSNDRQQMRVAGKREDTRSLPWDAEYGARVASLAAAMKATNLPYTWVGLPPVRFKSVNKDWLYFNGVYSKVVQGPAGQFVDVWDGFSDAEGNYTRSGPDVSGQIVLLRSKDGINLTRAGKERLAFYVQDDILKRLGEGAGGALAGADPSLLLEGGVVSPSAPTYDPVNTGRTIVMGLDDPQVDGANALAGAEALQPSSSALPKEAGIVVTPVSASANRTGRVDDAAWPPAEITPTAPAAVAQSGS
;
A
#
# COMPACT_ATOMS: atom_id res chain seq x y z
N MET A 1 -57.62 -30.73 -42.25
CA MET A 1 -56.78 -31.61 -43.09
C MET A 1 -55.42 -31.76 -42.39
N THR A 2 -55.22 -32.78 -41.53
CA THR A 2 -54.50 -34.05 -41.84
C THR A 2 -53.09 -33.78 -42.43
N ARG A 3 -51.94 -34.20 -41.90
CA ARG A 3 -51.58 -35.44 -41.16
C ARG A 3 -50.18 -35.31 -40.53
N SER A 4 -49.94 -36.18 -39.55
CA SER A 4 -48.72 -36.46 -38.77
C SER A 4 -47.78 -37.47 -39.46
N LEU A 5 -46.46 -37.43 -39.18
CA LEU A 5 -45.51 -38.58 -39.20
C LEU A 5 -44.18 -38.21 -38.46
N ARG A 6 -43.93 -38.68 -37.23
CA ARG A 6 -43.09 -39.84 -36.78
C ARG A 6 -41.56 -39.67 -36.98
N LEU A 7 -40.78 -39.50 -35.90
CA LEU A 7 -40.11 -40.51 -35.03
C LEU A 7 -38.85 -41.13 -35.66
N PHE A 8 -37.68 -40.91 -35.04
CA PHE A 8 -36.68 -41.94 -34.74
C PHE A 8 -35.68 -41.44 -33.69
N GLY A 9 -35.63 -42.12 -32.55
CA GLY A 9 -34.58 -41.99 -31.54
C GLY A 9 -33.57 -43.12 -31.64
N ALA A 10 -32.36 -42.91 -31.13
CA ALA A 10 -31.40 -43.96 -30.84
C ALA A 10 -30.61 -43.57 -29.58
N ALA A 11 -30.91 -44.27 -28.49
CA ALA A 11 -30.18 -44.25 -27.24
C ALA A 11 -29.01 -45.23 -27.32
N ILE A 12 -27.82 -44.82 -26.88
CA ILE A 12 -26.66 -45.70 -26.70
C ILE A 12 -26.47 -45.92 -25.19
N VAL A 13 -26.72 -47.16 -24.78
CA VAL A 13 -26.46 -47.72 -23.44
C VAL A 13 -25.04 -48.29 -23.44
N PHE A 14 -24.19 -47.86 -22.51
CA PHE A 14 -22.90 -48.52 -22.24
C PHE A 14 -23.02 -49.36 -20.97
N VAL A 15 -22.86 -50.67 -21.14
CA VAL A 15 -22.96 -51.69 -20.10
C VAL A 15 -21.63 -51.80 -19.35
N VAL A 16 -21.73 -51.76 -18.02
CA VAL A 16 -20.68 -52.08 -17.05
C VAL A 16 -20.57 -53.61 -16.91
N ALA A 17 -19.37 -54.18 -17.09
CA ALA A 17 -19.09 -55.58 -16.79
C ALA A 17 -18.06 -55.68 -15.65
N PHE A 18 -18.52 -56.25 -14.54
CA PHE A 18 -17.77 -56.63 -13.34
C PHE A 18 -17.20 -58.04 -13.55
N ALA A 19 -15.92 -58.28 -13.26
CA ALA A 19 -15.38 -59.63 -13.11
C ALA A 19 -14.36 -59.68 -11.97
N VAL A 20 -14.70 -60.48 -10.96
CA VAL A 20 -13.93 -60.81 -9.76
C VAL A 20 -13.07 -62.04 -10.04
N GLY A 21 -11.81 -62.07 -9.58
CA GLY A 21 -10.97 -63.27 -9.59
C GLY A 21 -9.61 -63.06 -8.91
N LEU A 22 -9.45 -63.64 -7.72
CA LEU A 22 -8.29 -63.61 -6.80
C LEU A 22 -7.32 -64.81 -7.09
N PRO A 23 -6.17 -64.99 -6.38
CA PRO A 23 -4.82 -65.00 -6.94
C PRO A 23 -4.15 -66.39 -6.99
N GLN A 24 -3.05 -66.53 -7.76
CA GLN A 24 -2.13 -67.67 -7.60
C GLN A 24 -0.66 -67.24 -7.57
N LYS A 25 0.01 -67.73 -6.51
CA LYS A 25 1.47 -67.80 -6.33
C LYS A 25 2.03 -68.92 -7.19
N VAL A 26 3.18 -68.70 -7.83
CA VAL A 26 4.16 -69.75 -8.12
C VAL A 26 5.54 -69.18 -7.80
N GLY A 27 6.21 -69.80 -6.84
CA GLY A 27 7.61 -69.54 -6.53
C GLY A 27 8.52 -70.36 -7.43
N ASN A 28 9.76 -69.91 -7.57
CA ASN A 28 10.86 -70.85 -7.73
C ASN A 28 12.10 -70.31 -7.03
N SER A 29 12.49 -71.07 -6.01
CA SER A 29 13.71 -70.91 -5.23
C SER A 29 14.83 -71.68 -5.93
N PHE A 30 16.02 -71.10 -6.02
CA PHE A 30 17.25 -71.88 -5.99
C PHE A 30 18.16 -71.27 -4.92
N SER A 31 18.61 -72.16 -4.03
CA SER A 31 19.35 -71.91 -2.81
C SER A 31 20.76 -72.47 -2.97
N PHE A 32 21.77 -71.71 -2.56
CA PHE A 32 23.06 -72.17 -2.03
C PHE A 32 23.52 -71.02 -1.10
N GLY A 33 23.38 -71.15 0.22
CA GLY A 33 24.45 -71.58 1.15
C GLY A 33 25.65 -70.62 1.08
N VAL A 34 26.08 -69.89 2.10
CA VAL A 34 26.41 -70.31 3.47
C VAL A 34 26.67 -69.06 4.35
N SER A 35 26.23 -69.17 5.60
CA SER A 35 26.68 -68.53 6.85
C SER A 35 26.68 -67.00 7.05
N ALA A 36 26.13 -66.65 8.22
CA ALA A 36 26.22 -65.38 8.90
C ALA A 36 27.68 -64.97 9.20
N VAL A 37 27.90 -63.65 9.38
CA VAL A 37 28.43 -63.02 10.62
C VAL A 37 28.75 -61.53 10.36
N GLU A 38 28.30 -60.71 11.31
CA GLU A 38 28.75 -59.36 11.72
C GLU A 38 28.81 -58.15 10.76
N ALA A 39 27.96 -57.16 11.12
CA ALA A 39 28.32 -55.79 11.46
C ALA A 39 29.38 -55.05 10.62
N GLN A 40 28.93 -54.08 9.79
CA GLN A 40 29.76 -52.96 9.38
C GLN A 40 28.98 -51.65 9.17
N GLU A 41 29.17 -50.78 10.16
CA GLU A 41 29.35 -49.33 10.17
C GLU A 41 29.12 -48.47 8.89
N LYS A 42 28.44 -47.34 9.13
CA LYS A 42 28.03 -46.29 8.17
C LYS A 42 29.20 -45.70 7.37
N ARG A 43 29.21 -45.91 6.04
CA ARG A 43 30.05 -45.14 5.11
C ARG A 43 29.39 -43.80 4.75
N LYS A 44 29.92 -42.70 5.30
CA LYS A 44 29.63 -41.32 4.85
C LYS A 44 30.23 -41.08 3.45
N ARG A 45 29.38 -40.79 2.46
CA ARG A 45 29.83 -40.38 1.11
C ARG A 45 30.33 -38.92 1.14
N LYS A 46 31.48 -38.68 0.51
CA LYS A 46 32.12 -37.37 0.37
C LYS A 46 31.43 -36.57 -0.74
N SER A 47 31.17 -35.29 -0.49
CA SER A 47 30.50 -34.36 -1.42
C SER A 47 31.49 -33.77 -2.44
N LEU A 48 30.99 -33.55 -3.67
CA LEU A 48 31.65 -32.98 -4.85
C LEU A 48 32.39 -31.65 -4.60
N PHE A 49 32.03 -30.93 -3.52
CA PHE A 49 32.73 -29.72 -3.09
C PHE A 49 34.18 -29.95 -2.63
N SER A 50 34.55 -31.20 -2.32
CA SER A 50 35.94 -31.58 -1.95
C SER A 50 36.85 -31.86 -3.16
N VAL A 51 36.31 -31.87 -4.38
CA VAL A 51 37.04 -32.08 -5.63
C VAL A 51 37.37 -30.74 -6.32
N LEU A 52 36.61 -29.67 -6.05
CA LEU A 52 36.75 -28.39 -6.76
C LEU A 52 37.58 -27.32 -6.02
N PHE A 53 37.83 -27.46 -4.71
CA PHE A 53 38.60 -26.48 -3.91
C PHE A 53 39.80 -27.11 -3.20
N GLY A 54 40.59 -27.89 -3.96
CA GLY A 54 41.83 -28.52 -3.51
C GLY A 54 42.80 -27.56 -2.84
N ARG A 55 43.15 -27.91 -1.59
CA ARG A 55 44.12 -27.27 -0.71
C ARG A 55 45.51 -27.18 -1.36
N ARG A 56 46.09 -25.97 -1.37
CA ARG A 56 47.52 -25.72 -1.62
C ARG A 56 48.36 -26.23 -0.45
N ASP A 57 49.30 -27.11 -0.75
CA ASP A 57 50.33 -27.60 0.16
C ASP A 57 51.35 -26.50 0.54
N ALA A 58 51.52 -26.28 1.85
CA ALA A 58 52.60 -25.46 2.39
C ALA A 58 53.80 -26.35 2.77
N ARG A 59 54.87 -26.23 1.97
CA ARG A 59 56.15 -26.92 2.10
C ARG A 59 56.92 -26.43 3.34
N LYS A 60 57.40 -27.37 4.17
CA LYS A 60 58.32 -27.14 5.30
C LYS A 60 59.73 -26.72 4.82
N LYS A 61 60.34 -25.71 5.44
CA LYS A 61 61.80 -25.50 5.51
C LYS A 61 62.25 -25.51 6.98
N ARG A 62 63.34 -26.23 7.26
CA ARG A 62 63.98 -26.46 8.59
C ARG A 62 65.00 -25.35 8.93
N VAL A 63 65.44 -25.39 10.21
CA VAL A 63 66.72 -24.89 10.81
C VAL A 63 66.60 -23.47 11.42
N LYS A 64 66.98 -23.12 12.67
CA LYS A 64 67.99 -23.61 13.66
C LYS A 64 67.53 -23.27 15.10
N LYS A 65 67.91 -24.12 16.07
CA LYS A 65 67.65 -24.00 17.52
C LYS A 65 68.77 -23.18 18.17
N ARG A 66 68.44 -22.16 18.98
CA ARG A 66 69.35 -21.59 20.00
C ARG A 66 68.58 -21.43 21.31
N VAL A 67 69.21 -21.92 22.37
CA VAL A 67 68.71 -22.12 23.73
C VAL A 67 68.78 -20.83 24.53
N ARG A 68 67.73 -20.47 25.27
CA ARG A 68 67.87 -19.74 26.54
C ARG A 68 66.70 -20.02 27.49
N ALA A 69 67.06 -20.17 28.77
CA ALA A 69 66.35 -20.89 29.81
C ALA A 69 65.11 -20.17 30.41
N GLN A 70 64.16 -20.97 30.90
CA GLN A 70 63.07 -20.54 31.79
C GLN A 70 63.49 -20.69 33.27
N PRO A 71 63.14 -19.75 34.16
CA PRO A 71 63.12 -20.02 35.58
C PRO A 71 61.73 -20.44 36.08
N ARG A 72 61.79 -21.26 37.13
CA ARG A 72 60.72 -21.99 37.83
C ARG A 72 59.74 -21.10 38.59
N LYS A 73 58.56 -21.68 38.81
CA LYS A 73 57.48 -21.28 39.71
C LYS A 73 57.96 -21.09 41.16
N THR A 74 57.43 -20.07 41.83
CA THR A 74 57.26 -20.03 43.28
C THR A 74 55.81 -19.75 43.64
N GLN A 75 55.35 -20.57 44.57
CA GLN A 75 54.00 -20.69 45.10
C GLN A 75 53.87 -19.70 46.28
N ARG A 76 52.87 -18.80 46.25
CA ARG A 76 52.49 -18.01 47.43
C ARG A 76 51.01 -18.18 47.76
N THR A 77 50.80 -18.41 49.04
CA THR A 77 49.56 -18.77 49.72
C THR A 77 48.72 -17.55 50.11
N LYS A 78 47.39 -17.75 50.06
CA LYS A 78 46.25 -17.10 50.75
C LYS A 78 46.41 -15.69 51.37
N LYS A 79 45.42 -14.83 51.07
CA LYS A 79 44.51 -14.27 52.08
C LYS A 79 43.16 -13.88 51.46
N ARG A 80 42.10 -14.60 51.84
CA ARG A 80 40.69 -14.24 51.59
C ARG A 80 40.37 -13.03 52.46
N ARG A 81 39.99 -11.91 51.83
CA ARG A 81 39.35 -10.78 52.49
C ARG A 81 37.90 -10.76 52.02
N THR A 82 36.98 -11.07 52.92
CA THR A 82 35.54 -11.02 52.72
C THR A 82 35.09 -9.56 52.71
N THR A 83 34.57 -9.08 51.58
CA THR A 83 33.76 -7.85 51.50
C THR A 83 32.34 -8.23 51.14
N THR A 84 31.48 -8.30 52.15
CA THR A 84 30.03 -8.33 52.03
C THR A 84 29.55 -6.90 51.77
N ARG A 85 28.97 -6.59 50.60
CA ARG A 85 28.10 -5.41 50.45
C ARG A 85 27.03 -5.55 49.36
N LYS A 86 25.81 -5.78 49.85
CA LYS A 86 24.46 -5.50 49.30
C LYS A 86 24.19 -5.69 47.81
N LYS A 87 23.50 -6.80 47.51
CA LYS A 87 22.69 -7.00 46.30
C LYS A 87 21.53 -5.98 46.33
N ARG A 88 21.61 -4.94 45.48
CA ARG A 88 20.50 -3.99 45.26
C ARG A 88 19.42 -4.74 44.48
N THR A 89 18.39 -5.21 45.17
CA THR A 89 17.16 -5.71 44.55
C THR A 89 16.44 -4.53 43.91
N THR A 90 16.68 -4.31 42.63
CA THR A 90 15.76 -3.52 41.81
C THR A 90 14.49 -4.36 41.67
N ARG A 91 13.48 -4.06 42.50
CA ARG A 91 12.09 -4.42 42.19
C ARG A 91 11.76 -3.70 40.90
N SER A 92 11.99 -4.35 39.77
CA SER A 92 11.32 -4.01 38.53
C SER A 92 9.86 -4.28 38.81
N ALA A 93 9.13 -3.24 39.19
CA ALA A 93 7.68 -3.27 39.16
C ALA A 93 7.32 -3.45 37.69
N SER A 94 7.05 -4.69 37.31
CA SER A 94 6.31 -5.01 36.10
C SER A 94 4.94 -4.37 36.26
N VAL A 95 4.81 -3.11 35.87
CA VAL A 95 3.53 -2.54 35.51
C VAL A 95 3.16 -3.22 34.20
N THR A 96 2.67 -4.44 34.31
CA THR A 96 1.88 -5.06 33.27
C THR A 96 0.60 -4.24 33.23
N LYS A 97 0.64 -3.11 32.51
CA LYS A 97 -0.57 -2.46 32.01
C LYS A 97 -1.15 -3.49 31.04
N ARG A 98 -1.94 -4.42 31.59
CA ARG A 98 -2.79 -5.34 30.86
C ARG A 98 -3.66 -4.42 30.02
N ALA A 99 -3.26 -4.20 28.77
CA ALA A 99 -4.10 -3.54 27.79
C ALA A 99 -5.42 -4.30 27.86
N ALA A 100 -6.47 -3.60 28.30
CA ALA A 100 -7.80 -4.14 28.31
C ALA A 100 -8.05 -4.65 26.88
N ALA A 101 -8.14 -5.97 26.73
CA ALA A 101 -8.58 -6.54 25.48
C ALA A 101 -9.99 -5.99 25.29
N VAL A 102 -10.13 -5.05 24.36
CA VAL A 102 -11.44 -4.58 23.91
C VAL A 102 -12.22 -5.84 23.59
N ALA A 103 -13.24 -6.14 24.39
CA ALA A 103 -14.07 -7.32 24.20
C ALA A 103 -14.65 -7.20 22.78
N ALA A 104 -14.34 -8.19 21.93
CA ALA A 104 -14.89 -8.21 20.58
C ALA A 104 -16.40 -8.25 20.72
N VAL A 105 -17.07 -7.27 20.12
CA VAL A 105 -18.53 -7.22 20.09
C VAL A 105 -18.99 -8.38 19.22
N GLU A 106 -20.00 -9.11 19.67
CA GLU A 106 -20.62 -10.17 18.87
C GLU A 106 -21.17 -9.57 17.58
N LYS A 107 -20.86 -10.20 16.45
CA LYS A 107 -21.27 -9.71 15.14
C LYS A 107 -22.77 -9.96 14.97
N SER A 108 -23.47 -8.98 14.40
CA SER A 108 -24.88 -9.13 14.06
C SER A 108 -25.05 -10.26 13.05
N GLU A 109 -26.15 -10.99 13.11
CA GLU A 109 -26.50 -11.99 12.09
C GLU A 109 -26.68 -11.34 10.70
N ASP A 110 -27.08 -10.06 10.68
CA ASP A 110 -27.23 -9.23 9.47
C ASP A 110 -25.97 -8.42 9.13
N ALA A 111 -24.80 -8.77 9.68
CA ALA A 111 -23.57 -8.03 9.44
C ALA A 111 -23.17 -8.04 7.97
N LYS A 112 -22.85 -6.85 7.45
CA LYS A 112 -22.35 -6.65 6.09
C LYS A 112 -20.97 -7.26 5.91
N VAL A 113 -20.77 -7.98 4.82
CA VAL A 113 -19.55 -8.74 4.55
C VAL A 113 -18.60 -7.93 3.68
N VAL A 114 -17.46 -7.55 4.23
CA VAL A 114 -16.33 -6.93 3.49
C VAL A 114 -15.35 -8.04 3.08
N LEU A 115 -15.31 -8.34 1.79
CA LEU A 115 -14.38 -9.31 1.22
C LEU A 115 -13.05 -8.63 0.90
N VAL A 116 -11.95 -9.20 1.40
CA VAL A 116 -10.60 -8.73 1.10
C VAL A 116 -9.88 -9.77 0.23
N ILE A 117 -9.41 -9.37 -0.95
CA ILE A 117 -8.67 -10.23 -1.89
C ILE A 117 -7.33 -9.60 -2.25
N GLY A 118 -6.37 -10.44 -2.65
CA GLY A 118 -5.09 -9.97 -3.17
C GLY A 118 -3.88 -10.67 -2.56
N ASP A 119 -2.77 -9.96 -2.49
CA ASP A 119 -1.49 -10.52 -2.04
C ASP A 119 -1.26 -10.40 -0.53
N PHE A 120 -0.02 -10.56 -0.06
CA PHE A 120 0.30 -10.52 1.37
C PHE A 120 0.02 -9.15 2.02
N PHE A 121 0.05 -8.05 1.27
CA PHE A 121 -0.38 -6.76 1.82
C PHE A 121 -1.89 -6.72 2.03
N SER A 122 -2.65 -7.39 1.15
CA SER A 122 -4.10 -7.51 1.32
C SER A 122 -4.46 -8.27 2.60
N GLY A 123 -3.77 -9.37 2.91
CA GLY A 123 -3.94 -10.03 4.21
C GLY A 123 -3.57 -9.14 5.39
N GLY A 124 -2.53 -8.30 5.24
CA GLY A 124 -2.19 -7.28 6.25
C GLY A 124 -3.26 -6.19 6.40
N LEU A 125 -3.90 -5.78 5.31
CA LEU A 125 -5.03 -4.85 5.30
C LEU A 125 -6.27 -5.48 5.96
N ALA A 126 -6.56 -6.75 5.67
CA ALA A 126 -7.65 -7.49 6.29
C ALA A 126 -7.48 -7.55 7.82
N ASP A 127 -6.29 -7.87 8.32
CA ASP A 127 -5.97 -7.82 9.76
C ASP A 127 -6.26 -6.44 10.38
N GLY A 128 -5.92 -5.36 9.66
CA GLY A 128 -6.21 -4.00 10.07
C GLY A 128 -7.71 -3.71 10.14
N LEU A 129 -8.46 -4.13 9.11
CA LEU A 129 -9.91 -3.96 9.02
C LEU A 129 -10.67 -4.78 10.07
N VAL A 130 -10.25 -6.03 10.33
CA VAL A 130 -10.78 -6.85 11.43
C VAL A 130 -10.64 -6.11 12.76
N LYS A 131 -9.49 -5.44 12.96
CA LYS A 131 -9.26 -4.67 14.18
C LYS A 131 -10.09 -3.40 14.25
N ALA A 132 -10.18 -2.67 13.14
CA ALA A 132 -10.98 -1.45 13.01
C ALA A 132 -12.46 -1.71 13.30
N TYR A 133 -13.03 -2.76 12.72
CA TYR A 133 -14.43 -3.11 12.90
C TYR A 133 -14.70 -4.02 14.09
N ALA A 134 -13.74 -4.26 14.98
CA ALA A 134 -13.93 -5.15 16.14
C ALA A 134 -15.08 -4.72 17.06
N THR A 135 -15.39 -3.42 17.10
CA THR A 135 -16.49 -2.83 17.88
C THR A 135 -17.71 -2.48 17.03
N VAL A 136 -17.69 -2.75 15.73
CA VAL A 136 -18.80 -2.51 14.81
C VAL A 136 -19.53 -3.84 14.59
N PRO A 137 -20.71 -4.06 15.20
CA PRO A 137 -21.42 -5.33 15.07
C PRO A 137 -21.97 -5.56 13.65
N GLY A 138 -22.26 -4.48 12.91
CA GLY A 138 -22.86 -4.52 11.57
C GLY A 138 -21.90 -4.81 10.42
N VAL A 139 -20.61 -5.08 10.69
CA VAL A 139 -19.61 -5.37 9.65
C VAL A 139 -18.76 -6.56 10.02
N THR A 140 -18.61 -7.51 9.10
CA THR A 140 -17.67 -8.62 9.20
C THR A 140 -16.66 -8.57 8.06
N VAL A 141 -15.42 -8.96 8.33
CA VAL A 141 -14.33 -8.94 7.35
C VAL A 141 -13.95 -10.38 7.02
N VAL A 142 -13.94 -10.70 5.74
CA VAL A 142 -13.56 -12.01 5.22
C VAL A 142 -12.27 -11.85 4.42
N ASP A 143 -11.20 -12.47 4.90
CA ASP A 143 -9.91 -12.52 4.20
C ASP A 143 -9.86 -13.73 3.25
N ARG A 144 -9.74 -13.48 1.96
CA ARG A 144 -9.46 -14.49 0.93
C ARG A 144 -8.16 -14.18 0.18
N SER A 145 -7.25 -13.42 0.79
CA SER A 145 -5.94 -13.13 0.23
C SER A 145 -5.10 -14.39 0.05
N ASN A 146 -4.24 -14.38 -0.97
CA ASN A 146 -3.22 -15.37 -1.21
C ASN A 146 -1.86 -14.66 -1.24
N GLY A 147 -1.05 -14.86 -0.21
CA GLY A 147 0.19 -14.10 0.00
C GLY A 147 1.22 -14.17 -1.14
N LEU A 148 1.21 -15.25 -1.93
CA LEU A 148 2.14 -15.44 -3.06
C LEU A 148 1.56 -14.95 -4.40
N SER A 149 0.29 -14.56 -4.41
CA SER A 149 -0.39 -14.13 -5.62
C SER A 149 0.08 -12.76 -6.10
N GLY A 150 -0.36 -12.43 -7.31
CA GLY A 150 -0.12 -11.19 -8.01
C GLY A 150 -0.92 -11.23 -9.30
N LEU A 151 -0.72 -10.24 -10.17
CA LEU A 151 -1.32 -10.22 -11.50
C LEU A 151 -0.39 -10.84 -12.56
N VAL A 152 0.91 -11.00 -12.29
CA VAL A 152 1.84 -11.61 -13.27
C VAL A 152 1.74 -13.14 -13.30
N ARG A 153 1.47 -13.77 -12.17
CA ARG A 153 1.41 -15.23 -12.02
C ARG A 153 -0.03 -15.72 -11.86
N ASP A 154 -0.70 -15.89 -12.99
CA ASP A 154 -2.03 -16.51 -13.08
C ASP A 154 -2.02 -17.96 -12.58
N ASP A 155 -0.89 -18.66 -12.70
CA ASP A 155 -0.66 -20.01 -12.17
C ASP A 155 -0.73 -20.10 -10.64
N VAL A 156 -0.53 -18.99 -9.92
CA VAL A 156 -0.73 -18.93 -8.47
C VAL A 156 -2.18 -18.61 -8.16
N THR A 157 -2.72 -17.53 -8.73
CA THR A 157 -4.14 -17.16 -8.62
C THR A 157 -4.52 -16.26 -9.79
N ASP A 158 -5.40 -16.75 -10.65
CA ASP A 158 -6.11 -15.89 -11.61
C ASP A 158 -7.27 -15.21 -10.88
N TRP A 159 -7.02 -14.00 -10.38
CA TRP A 159 -8.01 -13.25 -9.61
C TRP A 159 -9.27 -12.92 -10.41
N ALA A 160 -9.16 -12.65 -11.71
CA ALA A 160 -10.32 -12.32 -12.53
C ALA A 160 -11.24 -13.54 -12.72
N ALA A 161 -10.64 -14.72 -12.92
CA ALA A 161 -11.40 -15.97 -13.03
C ALA A 161 -11.90 -16.52 -11.68
N THR A 162 -11.17 -16.27 -10.59
CA THR A 162 -11.47 -16.82 -9.26
C THR A 162 -12.53 -15.99 -8.52
N LEU A 163 -12.54 -14.67 -8.72
CA LEU A 163 -13.41 -13.75 -7.97
C LEU A 163 -14.91 -14.12 -8.03
N PRO A 164 -15.51 -14.46 -9.18
CA PRO A 164 -16.94 -14.80 -9.23
C PRO A 164 -17.32 -15.94 -8.28
N GLY A 165 -16.49 -16.98 -8.18
CA GLY A 165 -16.73 -18.11 -7.27
C GLY A 165 -16.64 -17.71 -5.79
N ILE A 166 -15.69 -16.82 -5.44
CA ILE A 166 -15.59 -16.29 -4.06
C ILE A 166 -16.82 -15.44 -3.73
N VAL A 167 -17.30 -14.62 -4.67
CA VAL A 167 -18.49 -13.78 -4.49
C VAL A 167 -19.74 -14.64 -4.32
N GLU A 168 -19.87 -15.74 -5.08
CA GLU A 168 -20.98 -16.68 -4.93
C GLU A 168 -20.96 -17.41 -3.58
N GLU A 169 -19.77 -17.82 -3.11
CA GLU A 169 -19.57 -18.51 -1.83
C GLU A 169 -19.82 -17.58 -0.64
N MET A 170 -19.22 -16.39 -0.66
CA MET A 170 -19.17 -15.49 0.51
C MET A 170 -20.28 -14.45 0.53
N LYS A 171 -20.92 -14.18 -0.62
CA LYS A 171 -21.96 -13.15 -0.80
C LYS A 171 -21.60 -11.80 -0.17
N PRO A 172 -20.46 -11.20 -0.56
CA PRO A 172 -20.01 -9.95 0.03
C PRO A 172 -20.91 -8.77 -0.34
N ASP A 173 -20.92 -7.75 0.51
CA ASP A 173 -21.53 -6.45 0.25
C ASP A 173 -20.50 -5.43 -0.26
N TYR A 174 -19.21 -5.67 -0.05
CA TYR A 174 -18.11 -4.79 -0.45
C TYR A 174 -16.84 -5.59 -0.77
N ILE A 175 -16.06 -5.16 -1.76
CA ILE A 175 -14.78 -5.80 -2.12
C ILE A 175 -13.60 -4.84 -1.91
N VAL A 176 -12.56 -5.29 -1.22
CA VAL A 176 -11.30 -4.57 -1.05
C VAL A 176 -10.18 -5.39 -1.68
N THR A 177 -9.42 -4.76 -2.58
CA THR A 177 -8.32 -5.39 -3.31
C THR A 177 -7.01 -4.64 -3.07
N MET A 178 -5.94 -5.39 -2.84
CA MET A 178 -4.58 -4.84 -2.80
C MET A 178 -3.58 -5.84 -3.41
N LEU A 179 -2.92 -5.44 -4.49
CA LEU A 179 -2.12 -6.33 -5.34
C LEU A 179 -0.89 -5.63 -5.92
N GLY A 180 0.13 -6.42 -6.25
CA GLY A 180 1.28 -6.01 -7.06
C GLY A 180 2.63 -6.12 -6.36
N SER A 181 2.65 -6.54 -5.09
CA SER A 181 3.91 -6.69 -4.35
C SER A 181 4.83 -7.77 -4.94
N ASN A 182 4.24 -8.78 -5.59
CA ASN A 182 4.93 -9.89 -6.24
C ASN A 182 5.08 -9.71 -7.76
N ASP A 183 4.59 -8.61 -8.35
CA ASP A 183 4.46 -8.46 -9.80
C ASP A 183 5.71 -7.91 -10.48
N ARG A 184 6.75 -7.64 -9.72
CA ARG A 184 8.05 -7.19 -10.22
C ARG A 184 8.88 -8.35 -10.80
N GLN A 185 8.32 -9.07 -11.77
CA GLN A 185 8.92 -10.24 -12.40
C GLN A 185 8.65 -10.30 -13.91
N GLN A 186 9.44 -11.08 -14.63
CA GLN A 186 9.24 -11.30 -16.07
C GLN A 186 7.92 -12.04 -16.32
N MET A 187 7.30 -11.77 -17.47
CA MET A 187 6.07 -12.44 -17.89
C MET A 187 6.29 -13.17 -19.20
N ARG A 188 5.55 -14.25 -19.43
CA ARG A 188 5.47 -14.88 -20.74
C ARG A 188 4.34 -14.23 -21.54
N VAL A 189 4.67 -13.47 -22.57
CA VAL A 189 3.71 -12.81 -23.46
C VAL A 189 3.90 -13.40 -24.86
N ALA A 190 2.83 -13.92 -25.46
CA ALA A 190 2.87 -14.57 -26.78
C ALA A 190 4.02 -15.60 -26.94
N GLY A 191 4.28 -16.39 -25.88
CA GLY A 191 5.34 -17.42 -25.86
C GLY A 191 6.76 -16.91 -25.59
N LYS A 192 6.99 -15.60 -25.55
CA LYS A 192 8.30 -14.98 -25.25
C LYS A 192 8.39 -14.52 -23.82
N ARG A 193 9.59 -14.57 -23.24
CA ARG A 193 9.85 -13.98 -21.91
C ARG A 193 10.13 -12.50 -22.10
N GLU A 194 9.25 -11.68 -21.55
CA GLU A 194 9.36 -10.24 -21.60
C GLU A 194 9.89 -9.70 -20.27
N ASP A 195 10.83 -8.77 -20.36
CA ASP A 195 11.34 -8.06 -19.20
C ASP A 195 10.25 -7.22 -18.56
N THR A 196 10.24 -7.16 -17.23
CA THR A 196 9.34 -6.30 -16.47
C THR A 196 9.47 -4.88 -17.00
N ARG A 197 8.34 -4.21 -17.27
CA ARG A 197 8.27 -2.86 -17.83
C ARG A 197 8.66 -2.71 -19.31
N SER A 198 8.89 -3.79 -20.05
CA SER A 198 8.93 -3.71 -21.51
C SER A 198 7.54 -3.38 -22.08
N LEU A 199 7.45 -2.81 -23.28
CA LEU A 199 6.17 -2.49 -23.93
C LEU A 199 5.18 -3.69 -23.99
N PRO A 200 5.56 -4.90 -24.42
CA PRO A 200 4.65 -6.04 -24.40
C PRO A 200 4.27 -6.49 -22.99
N TRP A 201 5.19 -6.37 -22.00
CA TRP A 201 4.89 -6.66 -20.61
C TRP A 201 3.86 -5.67 -20.04
N ASP A 202 4.04 -4.37 -20.30
CA ASP A 202 3.15 -3.30 -19.83
C ASP A 202 1.74 -3.44 -20.42
N ALA A 203 1.64 -3.79 -21.71
CA ALA A 203 0.36 -4.03 -22.36
C ALA A 203 -0.40 -5.22 -21.73
N GLU A 204 0.28 -6.36 -21.54
CA GLU A 204 -0.32 -7.54 -20.93
C GLU A 204 -0.66 -7.30 -19.46
N TYR A 205 0.23 -6.65 -18.69
CA TYR A 205 -0.04 -6.30 -17.30
C TYR A 205 -1.26 -5.39 -17.17
N GLY A 206 -1.35 -4.35 -18.01
CA GLY A 206 -2.52 -3.47 -18.07
C GLY A 206 -3.81 -4.22 -18.42
N ALA A 207 -3.75 -5.19 -19.34
CA ALA A 207 -4.90 -6.03 -19.69
C ALA A 207 -5.36 -6.89 -18.49
N ARG A 208 -4.43 -7.45 -17.71
CA ARG A 208 -4.76 -8.23 -16.51
C ARG A 208 -5.36 -7.38 -15.39
N VAL A 209 -4.84 -6.18 -15.17
CA VAL A 209 -5.44 -5.19 -14.24
C VAL A 209 -6.87 -4.85 -14.69
N ALA A 210 -7.06 -4.55 -15.98
CA ALA A 210 -8.37 -4.24 -16.55
C ALA A 210 -9.35 -5.42 -16.44
N SER A 211 -8.89 -6.64 -16.64
CA SER A 211 -9.71 -7.86 -16.49
C SER A 211 -10.23 -8.01 -15.06
N LEU A 212 -9.36 -7.85 -14.04
CA LEU A 212 -9.79 -7.93 -12.65
C LEU A 212 -10.75 -6.79 -12.27
N ALA A 213 -10.48 -5.56 -12.73
CA ALA A 213 -11.38 -4.43 -12.50
C ALA A 213 -12.75 -4.65 -13.16
N ALA A 214 -12.78 -5.21 -14.38
CA ALA A 214 -14.01 -5.59 -15.06
C ALA A 214 -14.77 -6.70 -14.31
N ALA A 215 -14.07 -7.71 -13.80
CA ALA A 215 -14.67 -8.77 -12.99
C ALA A 215 -15.29 -8.20 -11.69
N MET A 216 -14.61 -7.30 -10.99
CA MET A 216 -15.17 -6.61 -9.81
C MET A 216 -16.39 -5.77 -10.19
N LYS A 217 -16.34 -5.00 -11.29
CA LYS A 217 -17.47 -4.21 -11.78
C LYS A 217 -18.68 -5.07 -12.13
N ALA A 218 -18.47 -6.25 -12.70
CA ALA A 218 -19.54 -7.18 -13.08
C ALA A 218 -20.33 -7.72 -11.87
N THR A 219 -19.77 -7.65 -10.66
CA THR A 219 -20.48 -8.04 -9.43
C THR A 219 -21.56 -7.03 -9.03
N ASN A 220 -21.52 -5.80 -9.56
CA ASN A 220 -22.33 -4.65 -9.14
C ASN A 220 -22.18 -4.28 -7.65
N LEU A 221 -21.11 -4.73 -6.99
CA LEU A 221 -20.77 -4.34 -5.63
C LEU A 221 -19.84 -3.12 -5.63
N PRO A 222 -19.91 -2.25 -4.60
CA PRO A 222 -18.89 -1.26 -4.38
C PRO A 222 -17.55 -1.93 -4.09
N TYR A 223 -16.46 -1.38 -4.63
CA TYR A 223 -15.13 -1.90 -4.39
C TYR A 223 -14.07 -0.81 -4.28
N THR A 224 -13.01 -1.12 -3.52
CA THR A 224 -11.82 -0.29 -3.39
C THR A 224 -10.59 -1.06 -3.81
N TRP A 225 -9.75 -0.42 -4.64
CA TRP A 225 -8.40 -0.87 -4.93
C TRP A 225 -7.41 -0.01 -4.15
N VAL A 226 -6.69 -0.62 -3.20
CA VAL A 226 -5.69 0.06 -2.38
C VAL A 226 -4.34 0.02 -3.08
N GLY A 227 -3.70 1.18 -3.21
CA GLY A 227 -2.36 1.31 -3.75
C GLY A 227 -1.29 0.65 -2.88
N LEU A 228 -0.17 0.27 -3.48
CA LEU A 228 0.98 -0.27 -2.77
C LEU A 228 1.72 0.84 -1.99
N PRO A 229 1.99 0.67 -0.68
CA PRO A 229 2.73 1.64 0.11
C PRO A 229 4.26 1.50 -0.10
N PRO A 230 5.05 2.58 0.03
CA PRO A 230 6.49 2.58 -0.15
C PRO A 230 7.22 1.59 0.77
N VAL A 231 8.28 0.96 0.26
CA VAL A 231 9.19 0.09 1.02
C VAL A 231 10.61 0.63 1.04
N ARG A 232 11.48 0.01 1.84
CA ARG A 232 12.88 0.44 2.00
C ARG A 232 13.67 0.49 0.68
N PHE A 233 13.26 -0.30 -0.32
CA PHE A 233 14.02 -0.49 -1.55
C PHE A 233 13.55 0.46 -2.65
N LYS A 234 14.36 1.47 -2.97
CA LYS A 234 14.04 2.48 -4.00
C LYS A 234 13.71 1.88 -5.38
N SER A 235 14.38 0.80 -5.77
CA SER A 235 14.09 0.12 -7.05
C SER A 235 12.71 -0.52 -7.07
N VAL A 236 12.25 -1.09 -5.95
CA VAL A 236 10.90 -1.64 -5.80
C VAL A 236 9.87 -0.51 -5.83
N ASN A 237 10.14 0.59 -5.13
CA ASN A 237 9.24 1.75 -5.07
C ASN A 237 8.96 2.35 -6.46
N LYS A 238 9.95 2.42 -7.35
CA LYS A 238 9.75 2.90 -8.72
C LYS A 238 8.72 2.07 -9.48
N ASP A 239 8.81 0.74 -9.36
CA ASP A 239 7.89 -0.16 -10.04
C ASP A 239 6.51 -0.17 -9.38
N TRP A 240 6.44 -0.04 -8.05
CA TRP A 240 5.17 0.06 -7.33
C TRP A 240 4.43 1.38 -7.59
N LEU A 241 5.13 2.51 -7.70
CA LEU A 241 4.53 3.78 -8.16
C LEU A 241 3.94 3.63 -9.56
N TYR A 242 4.64 2.90 -10.44
CA TYR A 242 4.08 2.59 -11.74
C TYR A 242 2.81 1.74 -11.65
N PHE A 243 2.83 0.66 -10.88
CA PHE A 243 1.66 -0.19 -10.70
C PHE A 243 0.48 0.61 -10.15
N ASN A 244 0.69 1.45 -9.13
CA ASN A 244 -0.32 2.35 -8.59
C ASN A 244 -0.89 3.30 -9.66
N GLY A 245 -0.03 3.84 -10.53
CA GLY A 245 -0.45 4.66 -11.66
C GLY A 245 -1.26 3.91 -12.72
N VAL A 246 -1.05 2.60 -12.89
CA VAL A 246 -1.90 1.76 -13.76
C VAL A 246 -3.25 1.50 -13.07
N TYR A 247 -3.24 1.16 -11.78
CA TYR A 247 -4.45 0.89 -11.01
C TYR A 247 -5.39 2.09 -10.98
N SER A 248 -4.88 3.29 -10.69
CA SER A 248 -5.69 4.51 -10.61
C SER A 248 -6.33 4.90 -11.95
N LYS A 249 -5.70 4.54 -13.07
CA LYS A 249 -6.26 4.78 -14.42
C LYS A 249 -7.36 3.80 -14.77
N VAL A 250 -7.24 2.55 -14.33
CA VAL A 250 -8.22 1.49 -14.62
C VAL A 250 -9.42 1.57 -13.67
N VAL A 251 -9.18 1.85 -12.39
CA VAL A 251 -10.20 1.93 -11.36
C VAL A 251 -10.82 3.32 -11.38
N GLN A 252 -11.86 3.46 -12.20
CA GLN A 252 -12.63 4.68 -12.34
C GLN A 252 -14.13 4.39 -12.34
N GLY A 253 -14.91 5.39 -11.89
CA GLY A 253 -16.37 5.35 -11.92
C GLY A 253 -17.01 5.22 -10.53
N PRO A 254 -18.35 5.17 -10.46
CA PRO A 254 -19.07 5.30 -9.20
C PRO A 254 -18.91 4.09 -8.26
N ALA A 255 -18.78 2.88 -8.82
CA ALA A 255 -18.68 1.64 -8.06
C ALA A 255 -17.25 1.32 -7.57
N GLY A 256 -16.22 1.84 -8.25
CA GLY A 256 -14.83 1.48 -8.00
C GLY A 256 -13.99 2.70 -7.63
N GLN A 257 -13.29 2.63 -6.51
CA GLN A 257 -12.39 3.69 -6.06
C GLN A 257 -10.96 3.20 -5.92
N PHE A 258 -10.01 3.99 -6.41
CA PHE A 258 -8.60 3.81 -6.08
C PHE A 258 -8.26 4.63 -4.84
N VAL A 259 -7.62 4.00 -3.84
CA VAL A 259 -7.14 4.68 -2.63
C VAL A 259 -5.63 4.66 -2.61
N ASP A 260 -5.04 5.84 -2.73
CA ASP A 260 -3.60 5.99 -2.54
C ASP A 260 -3.28 6.10 -1.04
N VAL A 261 -2.30 5.30 -0.62
CA VAL A 261 -1.82 5.23 0.76
C VAL A 261 -0.35 5.63 0.86
N TRP A 262 0.30 6.01 -0.23
CA TRP A 262 1.75 6.22 -0.30
C TRP A 262 2.26 7.25 0.71
N ASP A 263 1.59 8.40 0.79
CA ASP A 263 1.94 9.49 1.71
C ASP A 263 1.79 9.05 3.16
N GLY A 264 0.86 8.14 3.44
CA GLY A 264 0.68 7.54 4.75
C GLY A 264 1.86 6.73 5.26
N PHE A 265 2.76 6.32 4.37
CA PHE A 265 3.94 5.54 4.74
C PHE A 265 5.24 6.22 4.27
N SER A 266 5.15 7.51 3.95
CA SER A 266 6.28 8.34 3.53
C SER A 266 6.62 9.41 4.57
N ASP A 267 7.85 9.94 4.48
CA ASP A 267 8.23 11.19 5.13
C ASP A 267 7.72 12.41 4.34
N ALA A 268 8.00 13.62 4.84
CA ALA A 268 7.59 14.88 4.22
C ALA A 268 8.16 15.04 2.79
N GLU A 269 9.27 14.37 2.50
CA GLU A 269 9.91 14.38 1.19
C GLU A 269 9.40 13.25 0.27
N GLY A 270 8.36 12.51 0.68
CA GLY A 270 7.74 11.42 -0.10
C GLY A 270 8.58 10.13 -0.14
N ASN A 271 9.60 10.01 0.70
CA ASN A 271 10.44 8.82 0.78
C ASN A 271 9.92 7.84 1.83
N TYR A 272 10.27 6.57 1.65
CA TYR A 272 9.99 5.53 2.65
C TYR A 272 10.46 5.94 4.06
N THR A 273 9.54 5.84 5.01
CA THR A 273 9.85 5.85 6.44
C THR A 273 9.48 4.53 7.10
N ARG A 274 10.26 4.13 8.11
CA ARG A 274 9.95 2.95 8.92
C ARG A 274 8.93 3.24 10.03
N SER A 275 8.83 4.51 10.42
CA SER A 275 7.99 4.99 11.52
C SER A 275 7.12 6.14 11.06
N GLY A 276 5.95 6.28 11.66
CA GLY A 276 5.05 7.40 11.39
C GLY A 276 3.92 7.42 12.41
N PRO A 277 3.02 8.40 12.31
CA PRO A 277 1.84 8.46 13.17
C PRO A 277 0.99 7.19 13.02
N ASP A 278 0.49 6.63 14.11
CA ASP A 278 -0.59 5.64 14.08
C ASP A 278 -1.95 6.32 13.92
N VAL A 279 -3.03 5.53 14.04
CA VAL A 279 -4.42 6.02 13.99
C VAL A 279 -4.77 7.03 15.11
N SER A 280 -3.94 7.13 16.16
CA SER A 280 -4.06 8.11 17.25
C SER A 280 -3.08 9.28 17.11
N GLY A 281 -2.33 9.35 16.00
CA GLY A 281 -1.30 10.35 15.76
C GLY A 281 0.03 10.11 16.48
N GLN A 282 0.20 9.00 17.20
CA GLN A 282 1.45 8.71 17.91
C GLN A 282 2.50 8.13 16.98
N ILE A 283 3.75 8.61 17.09
CA ILE A 283 4.83 8.09 16.25
C ILE A 283 5.23 6.68 16.71
N VAL A 284 4.95 5.69 15.86
CA VAL A 284 5.25 4.28 16.10
C VAL A 284 5.94 3.65 14.90
N LEU A 285 6.46 2.44 15.08
CA LEU A 285 6.97 1.64 13.96
C LEU A 285 5.80 1.13 13.12
N LEU A 286 5.74 1.53 11.86
CA LEU A 286 4.75 1.05 10.89
C LEU A 286 5.29 -0.13 10.07
N ARG A 287 6.62 -0.23 9.95
CA ARG A 287 7.31 -1.25 9.17
C ARG A 287 8.23 -2.12 10.04
N SER A 288 8.24 -3.40 9.70
CA SER A 288 9.14 -4.41 10.26
C SER A 288 10.60 -4.10 9.92
N LYS A 289 11.52 -4.88 10.51
CA LYS A 289 12.97 -4.67 10.34
C LYS A 289 13.44 -4.85 8.88
N ASP A 290 12.73 -5.67 8.11
CA ASP A 290 12.99 -5.87 6.68
C ASP A 290 12.67 -4.64 5.82
N GLY A 291 11.83 -3.74 6.32
CA GLY A 291 11.34 -2.57 5.61
C GLY A 291 10.34 -2.88 4.49
N ILE A 292 9.71 -4.06 4.54
CA ILE A 292 8.64 -4.49 3.64
C ILE A 292 7.38 -4.78 4.45
N ASN A 293 7.45 -5.67 5.44
CA ASN A 293 6.26 -6.09 6.17
C ASN A 293 5.73 -4.99 7.09
N LEU A 294 4.41 -4.90 7.20
CA LEU A 294 3.77 -3.99 8.14
C LEU A 294 3.82 -4.55 9.56
N THR A 295 4.03 -3.69 10.55
CA THR A 295 3.74 -4.02 11.95
C THR A 295 2.23 -4.02 12.17
N ARG A 296 1.78 -4.43 13.35
CA ARG A 296 0.37 -4.30 13.72
C ARG A 296 -0.15 -2.86 13.58
N ALA A 297 0.59 -1.88 14.07
CA ALA A 297 0.21 -0.47 13.92
C ALA A 297 0.21 -0.02 12.46
N GLY A 298 1.13 -0.53 11.63
CA GLY A 298 1.14 -0.28 10.19
C GLY A 298 -0.09 -0.84 9.47
N LYS A 299 -0.55 -2.03 9.86
CA LYS A 299 -1.78 -2.64 9.34
C LYS A 299 -3.03 -1.86 9.76
N GLU A 300 -3.11 -1.46 11.03
CA GLU A 300 -4.20 -0.61 11.54
C GLU A 300 -4.23 0.75 10.81
N ARG A 301 -3.07 1.36 10.56
CA ARG A 301 -2.96 2.59 9.76
C ARG A 301 -3.38 2.36 8.30
N LEU A 302 -3.01 1.23 7.69
CA LEU A 302 -3.41 0.94 6.32
C LEU A 302 -4.94 0.82 6.19
N ALA A 303 -5.58 0.14 7.15
CA ALA A 303 -7.04 0.04 7.21
C ALA A 303 -7.71 1.39 7.45
N PHE A 304 -7.09 2.28 8.22
CA PHE A 304 -7.61 3.63 8.48
C PHE A 304 -7.89 4.43 7.20
N TYR A 305 -7.09 4.25 6.14
CA TYR A 305 -7.31 4.94 4.86
C TYR A 305 -8.59 4.55 4.13
N VAL A 306 -9.16 3.37 4.43
CA VAL A 306 -10.30 2.82 3.69
C VAL A 306 -11.54 2.58 4.56
N GLN A 307 -11.38 2.45 5.87
CA GLN A 307 -12.45 1.99 6.76
C GLN A 307 -13.70 2.90 6.74
N ASP A 308 -13.51 4.23 6.64
CA ASP A 308 -14.62 5.17 6.71
C ASP A 308 -15.39 5.22 5.37
N ASP A 309 -14.67 5.13 4.25
CA ASP A 309 -15.30 5.03 2.93
C ASP A 309 -16.07 3.72 2.76
N ILE A 310 -15.50 2.60 3.23
CA ILE A 310 -16.20 1.30 3.25
C ILE A 310 -17.50 1.42 4.04
N LEU A 311 -17.46 1.95 5.28
CA LEU A 311 -18.67 2.13 6.09
C LEU A 311 -19.70 3.03 5.41
N LYS A 312 -19.26 4.15 4.85
CA LYS A 312 -20.12 5.10 4.14
C LYS A 312 -20.83 4.43 2.96
N ARG A 313 -20.12 3.60 2.19
CA ARG A 313 -20.66 2.90 1.01
C ARG A 313 -21.51 1.69 1.36
N LEU A 314 -21.30 1.07 2.52
CA LEU A 314 -22.18 0.02 3.06
C LEU A 314 -23.52 0.56 3.57
N GLY A 315 -23.60 1.86 3.89
CA GLY A 315 -24.83 2.55 4.29
C GLY A 315 -25.24 2.34 5.75
N GLU A 316 -26.41 2.88 6.11
CA GLU A 316 -26.89 3.00 7.50
C GLU A 316 -27.00 1.66 8.26
N GLY A 317 -27.21 0.54 7.55
CA GLY A 317 -27.26 -0.80 8.15
C GLY A 317 -25.93 -1.33 8.69
N ALA A 318 -24.79 -0.83 8.19
CA ALA A 318 -23.45 -1.18 8.70
C ALA A 318 -23.02 -0.29 9.88
N GLY A 319 -23.55 0.92 9.95
CA GLY A 319 -23.14 1.99 10.86
C GLY A 319 -24.04 2.20 12.09
N GLY A 320 -24.92 1.26 12.42
CA GLY A 320 -25.76 1.34 13.61
C GLY A 320 -24.94 1.67 14.86
N ALA A 321 -25.01 2.94 15.30
CA ALA A 321 -24.27 3.59 16.39
C ALA A 321 -22.99 4.41 16.06
N LEU A 322 -22.84 4.97 14.85
CA LEU A 322 -21.94 6.13 14.60
C LEU A 322 -22.65 7.41 14.14
N ALA A 323 -23.99 7.46 14.26
CA ALA A 323 -24.78 8.68 14.07
C ALA A 323 -24.48 9.70 15.20
N GLY A 324 -23.42 10.48 15.03
CA GLY A 324 -23.03 11.54 15.98
C GLY A 324 -22.00 12.54 15.46
N ALA A 325 -21.43 12.34 14.27
CA ALA A 325 -20.65 13.36 13.59
C ALA A 325 -21.17 13.47 12.16
N ASP A 326 -22.01 14.48 11.93
CA ASP A 326 -22.46 14.88 10.62
C ASP A 326 -21.25 15.46 9.85
N PRO A 327 -20.67 14.76 8.85
CA PRO A 327 -19.50 15.26 8.14
C PRO A 327 -19.89 16.36 7.14
N SER A 328 -21.19 16.63 7.00
CA SER A 328 -21.77 17.72 6.20
C SER A 328 -21.30 19.11 6.69
N LEU A 329 -20.81 19.23 7.92
CA LEU A 329 -20.24 20.47 8.45
C LEU A 329 -18.78 20.74 8.01
N LEU A 330 -18.20 19.90 7.15
CA LEU A 330 -16.85 20.10 6.59
C LEU A 330 -16.81 20.43 5.10
N LEU A 331 -17.96 20.56 4.42
CA LEU A 331 -18.00 21.00 3.02
C LEU A 331 -19.12 22.03 2.78
N GLU A 332 -18.95 23.23 3.33
CA GLU A 332 -19.46 24.43 2.66
C GLU A 332 -18.27 25.29 2.22
N GLY A 333 -17.98 25.19 0.93
CA GLY A 333 -16.90 25.91 0.28
C GLY A 333 -16.88 25.54 -1.18
N GLY A 334 -17.83 26.07 -1.95
CA GLY A 334 -17.72 26.06 -3.41
C GLY A 334 -16.49 26.86 -3.80
N VAL A 335 -15.44 26.16 -4.23
CA VAL A 335 -14.24 26.78 -4.80
C VAL A 335 -14.11 26.28 -6.22
N VAL A 336 -14.16 27.21 -7.17
CA VAL A 336 -13.81 26.98 -8.56
C VAL A 336 -12.29 26.74 -8.57
N SER A 337 -11.86 25.47 -8.63
CA SER A 337 -10.42 25.15 -8.61
C SER A 337 -9.75 25.51 -9.94
N PRO A 338 -8.66 26.30 -9.95
CA PRO A 338 -7.72 26.26 -11.05
C PRO A 338 -6.97 24.90 -10.98
N SER A 339 -7.18 24.04 -11.98
CA SER A 339 -6.45 22.80 -12.28
C SER A 339 -5.93 22.01 -11.07
N ALA A 340 -6.76 21.10 -10.52
CA ALA A 340 -6.30 20.14 -9.51
C ALA A 340 -5.06 19.35 -10.01
N PRO A 341 -4.04 19.11 -9.16
CA PRO A 341 -2.88 18.32 -9.54
C PRO A 341 -3.32 16.94 -10.02
N THR A 342 -2.92 16.58 -11.23
CA THR A 342 -3.25 15.27 -11.82
C THR A 342 -2.41 14.19 -11.15
N TYR A 343 -3.04 13.09 -10.74
CA TYR A 343 -2.36 11.93 -10.16
C TYR A 343 -1.46 11.24 -11.19
N ASP A 344 -0.16 11.54 -11.16
CA ASP A 344 0.83 10.96 -12.08
C ASP A 344 2.14 10.56 -11.36
N PRO A 345 2.06 9.58 -10.43
CA PRO A 345 3.22 9.14 -9.64
C PRO A 345 4.37 8.58 -10.49
N VAL A 346 4.09 8.20 -11.74
CA VAL A 346 5.07 7.63 -12.67
C VAL A 346 6.06 8.68 -13.13
N ASN A 347 5.58 9.85 -13.51
CA ASN A 347 6.41 10.93 -14.04
C ASN A 347 7.00 11.81 -12.92
N THR A 348 6.27 11.99 -11.82
CA THR A 348 6.73 12.79 -10.68
C THR A 348 7.65 12.03 -9.74
N GLY A 349 7.58 10.69 -9.74
CA GLY A 349 8.27 9.83 -8.77
C GLY A 349 7.75 9.99 -7.34
N ARG A 350 6.62 10.68 -7.16
CA ARG A 350 5.97 10.99 -5.88
C ARG A 350 4.47 11.08 -6.06
N THR A 351 3.72 10.63 -5.06
CA THR A 351 2.29 10.86 -4.96
C THR A 351 2.01 12.32 -4.61
N ILE A 352 0.75 12.76 -4.68
CA ILE A 352 0.38 14.16 -4.44
C ILE A 352 0.54 14.43 -2.93
N VAL A 353 1.73 14.89 -2.52
CA VAL A 353 2.00 15.30 -1.14
C VAL A 353 1.32 16.64 -0.89
N MET A 354 0.19 16.63 -0.19
CA MET A 354 -0.43 17.85 0.31
C MET A 354 0.15 18.15 1.70
N GLY A 355 0.99 19.17 1.80
CA GLY A 355 1.41 19.71 3.09
C GLY A 355 0.22 20.38 3.78
N LEU A 356 0.09 20.20 5.10
CA LEU A 356 -0.95 20.89 5.87
C LEU A 356 -0.70 22.42 5.92
N ASP A 357 0.52 22.82 5.59
CA ASP A 357 1.04 24.18 5.48
C ASP A 357 1.15 24.68 4.03
N ASP A 358 0.60 23.97 3.04
CA ASP A 358 0.67 24.38 1.63
C ASP A 358 -0.29 25.58 1.34
N PRO A 359 0.23 26.77 1.00
CA PRO A 359 -0.57 27.96 0.70
C PRO A 359 -1.50 27.82 -0.51
N GLN A 360 -1.29 26.79 -1.35
CA GLN A 360 -2.19 26.51 -2.48
C GLN A 360 -3.45 25.74 -2.04
N VAL A 361 -3.41 25.08 -0.89
CA VAL A 361 -4.47 24.18 -0.39
C VAL A 361 -5.18 24.78 0.84
N ASP A 362 -4.55 25.70 1.56
CA ASP A 362 -5.09 26.39 2.75
C ASP A 362 -6.12 27.50 2.44
N GLY A 363 -6.37 27.79 1.15
CA GLY A 363 -7.29 28.84 0.71
C GLY A 363 -6.82 30.27 1.02
N ALA A 364 -5.58 30.47 1.46
CA ALA A 364 -5.05 31.78 1.84
C ALA A 364 -4.69 32.67 0.64
N ASN A 365 -4.79 32.15 -0.59
CA ASN A 365 -4.51 32.91 -1.82
C ASN A 365 -5.58 33.96 -2.17
N ALA A 366 -6.70 34.04 -1.45
CA ALA A 366 -7.69 35.09 -1.64
C ALA A 366 -8.24 35.60 -0.30
N LEU A 367 -8.03 36.89 0.00
CA LEU A 367 -8.82 37.58 1.01
C LEU A 367 -10.27 37.68 0.52
N ALA A 368 -11.22 37.38 1.41
CA ALA A 368 -12.65 37.55 1.15
C ALA A 368 -12.96 39.00 0.70
N GLY A 369 -13.16 39.20 -0.60
CA GLY A 369 -13.45 40.50 -1.22
C GLY A 369 -12.60 40.87 -2.44
N ALA A 370 -11.55 40.11 -2.78
CA ALA A 370 -10.74 40.38 -3.97
C ALA A 370 -11.32 39.71 -5.23
N GLU A 371 -12.48 40.19 -5.69
CA GLU A 371 -12.98 39.82 -7.02
C GLU A 371 -12.22 40.63 -8.08
N ALA A 372 -11.03 40.14 -8.45
CA ALA A 372 -10.31 40.62 -9.61
C ALA A 372 -10.88 39.92 -10.86
N LEU A 373 -11.58 40.69 -11.69
CA LEU A 373 -11.96 40.33 -13.06
C LEU A 373 -10.76 39.70 -13.80
N GLN A 374 -10.82 38.40 -14.08
CA GLN A 374 -9.84 37.75 -14.95
C GLN A 374 -10.24 37.95 -16.43
N PRO A 375 -9.34 38.45 -17.30
CA PRO A 375 -9.56 38.39 -18.73
C PRO A 375 -9.35 36.95 -19.22
N SER A 376 -10.35 36.42 -19.92
CA SER A 376 -10.29 35.12 -20.60
C SER A 376 -9.18 35.12 -21.67
N SER A 377 -8.19 34.23 -21.53
CA SER A 377 -7.22 33.96 -22.60
C SER A 377 -7.44 32.57 -23.17
N SER A 378 -8.04 32.53 -24.36
CA SER A 378 -7.97 31.39 -25.28
C SER A 378 -6.77 31.63 -26.22
N ALA A 379 -5.80 30.72 -26.22
CA ALA A 379 -4.71 30.71 -27.21
C ALA A 379 -5.28 30.36 -28.61
N LEU A 380 -4.86 30.99 -29.72
CA LEU A 380 -3.66 30.75 -30.56
C LEU A 380 -3.75 31.69 -31.81
N PRO A 381 -2.75 31.80 -32.71
CA PRO A 381 -1.29 31.91 -32.58
C PRO A 381 -0.71 33.17 -33.30
N LYS A 382 0.62 33.34 -33.17
CA LYS A 382 1.59 34.24 -33.85
C LYS A 382 1.14 35.13 -35.04
N GLU A 383 1.73 36.34 -35.00
CA GLU A 383 1.93 37.37 -36.05
C GLU A 383 1.01 38.60 -35.96
N ALA A 384 1.58 39.70 -35.44
CA ALA A 384 1.48 41.08 -35.94
C ALA A 384 1.99 42.05 -34.86
N GLY A 385 2.94 42.91 -35.21
CA GLY A 385 3.53 43.89 -34.29
C GLY A 385 2.49 44.91 -33.80
N ILE A 386 2.63 45.32 -32.54
CA ILE A 386 1.87 46.44 -31.99
C ILE A 386 2.83 47.41 -31.32
N VAL A 387 2.72 48.63 -31.84
CA VAL A 387 3.42 49.86 -31.53
C VAL A 387 3.17 50.27 -30.07
N VAL A 388 4.25 50.62 -29.35
CA VAL A 388 4.17 51.28 -28.05
C VAL A 388 3.83 52.76 -28.27
N THR A 389 2.60 53.16 -27.95
CA THR A 389 2.28 54.57 -27.71
C THR A 389 2.16 54.81 -26.20
N PRO A 390 2.98 55.68 -25.60
CA PRO A 390 2.79 56.08 -24.22
C PRO A 390 1.61 57.06 -24.14
N VAL A 391 0.55 56.70 -23.43
CA VAL A 391 -0.50 57.65 -23.04
C VAL A 391 -0.02 58.38 -21.79
N SER A 392 0.10 59.71 -21.90
CA SER A 392 0.44 60.63 -20.81
C SER A 392 -0.42 60.40 -19.57
N ALA A 393 0.23 60.23 -18.42
CA ALA A 393 -0.41 60.37 -17.12
C ALA A 393 -0.78 61.85 -16.92
N SER A 394 -2.06 62.14 -16.67
CA SER A 394 -2.51 63.46 -16.22
C SER A 394 -1.85 63.77 -14.88
N ALA A 395 -1.29 64.97 -14.74
CA ALA A 395 -0.68 65.44 -13.50
C ALA A 395 -1.69 65.43 -12.34
N ASN A 396 -1.27 64.93 -11.19
CA ASN A 396 -2.10 64.91 -9.97
C ASN A 396 -2.35 66.34 -9.48
N ARG A 397 -3.57 66.60 -8.98
CA ARG A 397 -3.95 67.85 -8.32
C ARG A 397 -3.70 67.71 -6.82
N THR A 398 -2.94 68.64 -6.24
CA THR A 398 -2.56 68.67 -4.83
C THR A 398 -3.79 68.51 -3.92
N GLY A 399 -3.83 67.42 -3.13
CA GLY A 399 -4.85 67.19 -2.09
C GLY A 399 -5.73 65.94 -2.27
N ARG A 400 -5.45 65.07 -3.25
CA ARG A 400 -6.02 63.71 -3.28
C ARG A 400 -5.21 62.75 -2.40
N VAL A 401 -5.86 61.67 -1.95
CA VAL A 401 -5.24 60.54 -1.23
C VAL A 401 -4.12 59.83 -2.02
N ASP A 402 -4.00 60.10 -3.32
CA ASP A 402 -3.02 59.49 -4.22
C ASP A 402 -1.77 60.37 -4.44
N ASP A 403 -1.63 61.50 -3.71
CA ASP A 403 -0.43 62.35 -3.76
C ASP A 403 0.62 61.93 -2.73
N ALA A 404 1.62 61.18 -3.20
CA ALA A 404 2.75 60.71 -2.40
C ALA A 404 3.98 61.65 -2.45
N ALA A 405 3.78 62.95 -2.64
CA ALA A 405 4.88 63.91 -2.67
C ALA A 405 5.38 64.24 -1.26
N TRP A 406 6.66 63.95 -1.00
CA TRP A 406 7.36 64.30 0.24
C TRP A 406 8.64 65.09 -0.07
N PRO A 407 8.99 66.16 0.67
CA PRO A 407 8.28 66.70 1.85
C PRO A 407 7.03 67.55 1.49
N PRO A 408 6.08 67.74 2.42
CA PRO A 408 4.83 68.47 2.17
C PRO A 408 5.09 69.96 1.90
N ALA A 409 4.43 70.53 0.89
CA ALA A 409 4.47 71.97 0.63
C ALA A 409 3.69 72.74 1.71
N GLU A 410 4.26 73.84 2.22
CA GLU A 410 3.63 74.72 3.21
C GLU A 410 2.37 75.39 2.66
N ILE A 411 1.27 75.30 3.41
CA ILE A 411 -0.01 75.93 3.09
C ILE A 411 -0.04 77.31 3.77
N THR A 412 0.08 78.39 3.02
CA THR A 412 -0.21 79.75 3.52
C THR A 412 -1.72 80.01 3.50
N PRO A 413 -2.32 80.52 4.59
CA PRO A 413 -3.77 80.66 4.69
C PRO A 413 -4.27 81.87 3.91
N THR A 414 -5.25 81.67 3.02
CA THR A 414 -6.12 82.76 2.53
C THR A 414 -7.50 82.57 3.13
N ALA A 415 -7.90 83.55 3.95
CA ALA A 415 -9.18 83.63 4.66
C ALA A 415 -10.27 84.31 3.77
N PRO A 416 -11.54 84.41 4.20
CA PRO A 416 -12.69 83.77 3.55
C PRO A 416 -13.60 84.74 2.76
N ALA A 417 -14.41 84.21 1.84
CA ALA A 417 -15.56 84.92 1.27
C ALA A 417 -16.87 84.25 1.72
N ALA A 418 -17.83 85.10 2.08
CA ALA A 418 -18.93 84.81 2.97
C ALA A 418 -20.19 84.21 2.32
N VAL A 419 -20.96 83.59 3.21
CA VAL A 419 -22.33 83.04 3.22
C VAL A 419 -23.36 83.78 2.36
N ALA A 420 -24.24 83.02 1.69
CA ALA A 420 -25.66 83.35 1.56
C ALA A 420 -26.52 82.08 1.52
N GLN A 421 -27.48 82.01 2.44
CA GLN A 421 -28.43 80.92 2.67
C GLN A 421 -29.58 80.91 1.63
N SER A 422 -30.23 79.75 1.55
CA SER A 422 -31.44 79.44 0.79
C SER A 422 -32.71 80.18 1.26
N GLY A 423 -33.54 80.58 0.29
CA GLY A 423 -35.00 80.36 0.34
C GLY A 423 -35.90 81.56 0.63
N SER A 424 -36.46 82.16 -0.42
CA SER A 424 -37.91 82.22 -0.73
C SER A 424 -38.13 82.98 -2.04
#